data_AF-A0A1G6AIA4-F1
#
_entry.id   AF-A0A1G6AIA4-F1
#
_cell.length_a   1.000
_cell.length_b   1.000
_cell.length_c   1.000
_cell.angle_alpha   90.00
_cell.angle_beta   90.00
_cell.angle_gamma   90.00
#
_symmetry.space_group_name_H-M   'P 1'
#
loop_
_entity.id
_entity.type
_entity.pdbx_description
1 polymer ?
#
loop_
_entity_poly.entity_id
_entity_poly.type
_entity_poly.pdbx_seq_one_letter_code
_entity_poly.pdbx_strand_id
1 'polypeptide(L)'
;MPRTTLALLLGSALVLSITTAGNAQSAVDQRLADEAAAFVADEADGASPAERETMVACLLAEFAGLDDAEKEELLAEDDFEDSLDALIMAHPETEDALENCLG
;
A
#
# COMPACT_ATOMS: atom_id res chain seq x y z
N MET A 1 -41.72 46.42 33.67
CA MET A 1 -41.58 45.04 33.13
C MET A 1 -42.29 45.05 31.78
N PRO A 2 -41.62 44.76 30.65
CA PRO A 2 -41.26 43.38 30.30
C PRO A 2 -39.83 43.24 29.75
N ARG A 3 -39.24 42.05 29.95
CA ARG A 3 -37.94 41.64 29.43
C ARG A 3 -38.14 40.38 28.58
N THR A 4 -37.68 40.50 27.33
CA THR A 4 -36.94 39.49 26.55
C THR A 4 -37.56 38.12 26.25
N THR A 5 -38.03 38.00 25.01
CA THR A 5 -37.58 37.07 23.96
C THR A 5 -36.55 35.98 24.32
N LEU A 6 -36.84 34.73 23.91
CA LEU A 6 -36.02 33.75 23.15
C LEU A 6 -36.69 32.36 23.38
N ALA A 7 -37.47 31.75 22.49
CA ALA A 7 -37.24 31.38 21.10
C ALA A 7 -36.04 30.44 20.86
N LEU A 8 -36.39 29.28 20.29
CA LEU A 8 -35.61 28.36 19.47
C LEU A 8 -34.76 27.27 20.15
N LEU A 9 -35.45 26.15 20.38
CA LEU A 9 -35.24 24.88 19.68
C LEU A 9 -33.82 24.30 19.66
N LEU A 10 -33.71 23.24 20.46
CA LEU A 10 -32.84 22.08 20.32
C LEU A 10 -32.51 21.76 18.85
N GLY A 11 -31.39 22.27 18.38
CA GLY A 11 -30.73 21.82 17.16
C GLY A 11 -29.71 20.75 17.52
N SER A 12 -30.15 19.50 17.59
CA SER A 12 -29.30 18.32 17.66
C SER A 12 -28.41 18.23 16.42
N ALA A 13 -27.26 18.90 16.44
CA ALA A 13 -26.18 18.62 15.50
C ALA A 13 -25.35 17.47 16.09
N LEU A 14 -25.91 16.26 16.05
CA LEU A 14 -25.13 15.04 16.16
C LEU A 14 -24.29 14.98 14.87
N VAL A 15 -23.12 15.63 14.89
CA VAL A 15 -22.13 15.50 13.82
C VAL A 15 -21.66 14.05 13.87
N LEU A 16 -22.18 13.28 12.91
CA LEU A 16 -21.79 11.93 12.61
C LEU A 16 -20.31 11.97 12.21
N SER A 17 -19.41 11.81 13.19
CA SER A 17 -17.99 11.55 12.93
C SER A 17 -17.91 10.21 12.23
N ILE A 18 -17.90 10.25 10.91
CA ILE A 18 -17.58 9.12 10.05
C ILE A 18 -16.10 8.86 10.32
N THR A 19 -15.82 7.97 11.26
CA THR A 19 -14.50 7.36 11.38
C THR A 19 -14.32 6.53 10.11
N THR A 20 -13.63 7.10 9.12
CA THR A 20 -12.99 6.30 8.07
C THR A 20 -12.03 5.37 8.78
N ALA A 21 -12.50 4.17 9.10
CA ALA A 21 -11.66 3.02 9.37
C ALA A 21 -11.00 2.62 8.04
N GLY A 22 -10.13 3.51 7.53
CA GLY A 22 -9.12 3.10 6.57
C GLY A 22 -8.17 2.22 7.35
N ASN A 23 -7.97 0.98 6.89
CA ASN A 23 -6.88 0.14 7.38
C ASN A 23 -5.62 0.99 7.39
N ALA A 24 -5.05 1.22 8.58
CA ALA A 24 -3.75 1.84 8.67
C ALA A 24 -2.77 0.87 8.02
N GLN A 25 -2.34 1.18 6.79
CA GLN A 25 -1.27 0.46 6.12
C GLN A 25 -0.01 0.62 6.97
N SER A 26 0.74 -0.46 7.19
CA SER A 26 1.94 -0.42 8.01
C SER A 26 3.00 0.47 7.33
N ALA A 27 3.95 1.01 8.10
CA ALA A 27 5.05 1.77 7.52
C ALA A 27 5.90 0.91 6.57
N VAL A 28 5.97 -0.39 6.85
CA VAL A 28 6.67 -1.39 6.02
C VAL A 28 5.92 -1.60 4.70
N ASP A 29 4.60 -1.75 4.74
CA ASP A 29 3.78 -1.85 3.53
C ASP A 29 3.86 -0.60 2.64
N GLN A 30 3.98 0.60 3.25
CA GLN A 30 4.18 1.83 2.48
C GLN A 30 5.56 1.86 1.82
N ARG A 31 6.61 1.49 2.56
CA ARG A 31 7.98 1.40 2.03
C ARG A 31 8.06 0.39 0.88
N LEU A 32 7.47 -0.78 1.06
CA LEU A 32 7.40 -1.83 0.03
C LEU A 32 6.73 -1.31 -1.25
N ALA A 33 5.62 -0.58 -1.12
CA ALA A 33 4.94 0.03 -2.26
C ALA A 33 5.78 1.11 -2.96
N ASP A 34 6.51 1.93 -2.19
CA ASP A 34 7.37 2.97 -2.73
C ASP A 34 8.58 2.37 -3.49
N GLU A 35 9.20 1.31 -2.94
CA GLU A 35 10.33 0.62 -3.58
C GLU A 35 9.90 -0.17 -4.84
N ALA A 36 8.76 -0.88 -4.78
CA ALA A 36 8.21 -1.55 -5.96
C ALA A 36 7.87 -0.57 -7.09
N ALA A 37 7.32 0.60 -6.75
CA ALA A 37 7.02 1.65 -7.72
C ALA A 37 8.30 2.26 -8.33
N ALA A 38 9.35 2.44 -7.53
CA ALA A 38 10.65 2.91 -8.02
C ALA A 38 11.27 1.89 -8.97
N PHE A 39 11.32 0.61 -8.58
CA PHE A 39 11.82 -0.48 -9.40
C PHE A 39 11.09 -0.57 -10.76
N VAL A 40 9.75 -0.60 -10.77
CA VAL A 40 8.98 -0.64 -12.02
C VAL A 40 9.19 0.61 -12.87
N ALA A 41 9.39 1.79 -12.26
CA ALA A 41 9.65 3.00 -13.01
C ALA A 41 10.98 2.95 -13.78
N ASP A 42 11.97 2.24 -13.23
CA ASP A 42 13.31 2.06 -13.81
C ASP A 42 13.34 0.88 -14.81
N GLU A 43 12.69 -0.25 -14.50
CA GLU A 43 12.71 -1.47 -15.33
C GLU A 43 11.73 -1.43 -16.52
N ALA A 44 10.54 -0.84 -16.34
CA ALA A 44 9.50 -0.82 -17.36
C ALA A 44 9.56 0.45 -18.23
N ASP A 45 10.71 0.71 -18.86
CA ASP A 45 10.86 1.83 -19.79
C ASP A 45 9.93 1.67 -20.99
N GLY A 46 9.18 2.73 -21.31
CA GLY A 46 8.16 2.71 -22.36
C GLY A 46 6.78 2.17 -21.96
N ALA A 47 6.62 1.55 -20.79
CA ALA A 47 5.30 1.19 -20.27
C ALA A 47 4.48 2.45 -19.91
N SER A 48 3.18 2.42 -20.19
CA SER A 48 2.26 3.48 -19.79
C SER A 48 2.07 3.51 -18.26
N PRO A 49 1.59 4.63 -17.69
CA PRO A 49 1.32 4.70 -16.25
C PRO A 49 0.38 3.60 -15.74
N ALA A 50 -0.64 3.23 -16.53
CA ALA A 50 -1.60 2.19 -16.15
C ALA A 50 -0.97 0.78 -16.16
N GLU A 51 -0.05 0.52 -17.09
CA GLU A 51 0.71 -0.74 -17.12
C GLU A 51 1.65 -0.82 -15.91
N ARG A 52 2.36 0.28 -15.60
CA ARG A 52 3.23 0.36 -14.41
C ARG A 52 2.44 0.16 -13.11
N GLU A 53 1.28 0.79 -12.97
CA GLU A 53 0.39 0.57 -11.82
C GLU A 53 -0.03 -0.90 -11.70
N THR A 54 -0.27 -1.58 -12.83
CA THR A 54 -0.62 -3.01 -12.86
C THR A 54 0.56 -3.88 -12.44
N MET A 55 1.77 -3.58 -12.93
CA MET A 55 3.01 -4.27 -12.56
C MET A 55 3.29 -4.13 -11.06
N VAL A 56 3.22 -2.91 -10.51
CA VAL A 56 3.40 -2.66 -9.07
C VAL A 56 2.37 -3.43 -8.25
N ALA A 57 1.10 -3.42 -8.64
CA ALA A 57 0.06 -4.17 -7.94
C ALA A 57 0.29 -5.69 -7.98
N CYS A 58 0.83 -6.21 -9.10
CA CYS A 58 1.21 -7.61 -9.24
C CYS A 58 2.37 -7.97 -8.30
N LEU A 59 3.46 -7.19 -8.31
CA LEU A 59 4.60 -7.40 -7.41
C LEU A 59 4.19 -7.40 -5.93
N LEU A 60 3.36 -6.42 -5.52
CA LEU A 60 2.90 -6.31 -4.14
C LEU A 60 2.00 -7.48 -3.70
N ALA A 61 1.35 -8.16 -4.64
CA ALA A 61 0.54 -9.35 -4.34
C ALA A 61 1.40 -10.53 -3.88
N GLU A 62 2.65 -10.62 -4.32
CA GLU A 62 3.57 -11.72 -3.95
C GLU A 62 4.09 -11.60 -2.51
N PHE A 63 4.01 -10.40 -1.91
CA PHE A 63 4.29 -10.18 -0.48
C PHE A 63 3.03 -10.37 0.39
N ALA A 64 1.88 -10.71 -0.20
CA ALA A 64 0.65 -10.89 0.55
C ALA A 64 0.72 -12.15 1.43
N GLY A 65 0.44 -11.97 2.72
CA GLY A 65 0.50 -13.04 3.71
C GLY A 65 1.78 -13.05 4.54
N LEU A 66 2.81 -12.30 4.12
CA LEU A 66 3.97 -11.99 4.95
C LEU A 66 3.60 -10.96 6.01
N ASP A 67 4.15 -11.13 7.21
CA ASP A 67 4.08 -10.13 8.25
C ASP A 67 5.10 -9.00 8.04
N ASP A 68 5.01 -7.94 8.87
CA ASP A 68 5.90 -6.79 8.76
C ASP A 68 7.37 -7.14 9.02
N ALA A 69 7.66 -8.16 9.85
CA ALA A 69 9.04 -8.54 10.16
C ALA A 69 9.67 -9.29 8.99
N GLU A 70 8.92 -10.19 8.35
CA GLU A 70 9.34 -10.88 7.12
C GLU A 70 9.60 -9.88 5.99
N LYS A 71 8.72 -8.89 5.81
CA LYS A 71 8.91 -7.81 4.83
C LYS A 71 10.11 -6.92 5.15
N GLU A 72 10.35 -6.60 6.42
CA GLU A 72 11.55 -5.83 6.81
C GLU A 72 12.84 -6.59 6.56
N GLU A 73 12.85 -7.92 6.74
CA GLU A 73 14.00 -8.78 6.43
C GLU A 73 14.30 -8.77 4.92
N LEU A 74 13.26 -8.95 4.08
CA LEU A 74 13.41 -8.89 2.63
C LEU A 74 13.90 -7.51 2.16
N LEU A 75 13.32 -6.43 2.69
CA LEU A 75 13.71 -5.06 2.36
C LEU A 75 15.03 -4.63 3.01
N ALA A 76 15.75 -5.51 3.72
CA ALA A 76 17.07 -5.20 4.25
C ALA A 76 18.20 -5.46 3.24
N GLU A 77 17.88 -6.05 2.09
CA GLU A 77 18.82 -6.30 0.99
C GLU A 77 19.32 -5.01 0.33
N ASP A 78 20.37 -5.12 -0.50
CA ASP A 78 21.09 -3.96 -1.05
C ASP A 78 20.21 -3.12 -1.99
N ASP A 79 19.29 -3.75 -2.73
CA ASP A 79 18.23 -3.09 -3.48
C ASP A 79 16.93 -3.94 -3.57
N PHE A 80 15.94 -3.41 -4.31
CA PHE A 80 14.64 -4.07 -4.45
C PHE A 80 14.71 -5.33 -5.34
N GLU A 81 15.64 -5.40 -6.30
CA GLU A 81 15.84 -6.61 -7.10
C GLU A 81 16.35 -7.74 -6.20
N ASP A 82 17.33 -7.46 -5.34
CA ASP A 82 17.82 -8.41 -4.34
C ASP A 82 16.72 -8.82 -3.35
N SER A 83 15.80 -7.91 -3.01
CA SER A 83 14.63 -8.21 -2.17
C SER A 83 13.67 -9.21 -2.85
N LEU A 84 13.51 -9.14 -4.17
CA LEU A 84 12.71 -10.09 -4.96
C LEU A 84 13.42 -11.46 -5.06
N ASP A 85 14.74 -11.48 -5.26
CA ASP A 85 15.55 -12.70 -5.23
C ASP A 85 15.46 -13.39 -3.86
N ALA A 86 15.53 -12.62 -2.77
CA ALA A 86 15.34 -13.12 -1.41
C ALA A 86 13.93 -13.72 -1.21
N LEU A 87 12.89 -13.07 -1.75
CA LEU A 87 11.53 -13.57 -1.72
C LEU A 87 11.44 -14.92 -2.45
N ILE A 88 12.01 -15.04 -3.64
CA ILE A 88 12.03 -16.29 -4.42
C ILE A 88 12.79 -17.40 -3.67
N MET A 89 13.92 -17.08 -3.04
CA MET A 89 14.67 -18.07 -2.25
C MET A 89 13.86 -18.58 -1.05
N ALA A 90 13.06 -17.73 -0.42
CA ALA A 90 12.19 -18.09 0.70
C ALA A 90 10.90 -18.79 0.26
N HIS A 91 10.36 -18.40 -0.89
CA HIS A 91 9.08 -18.84 -1.48
C HIS A 91 9.25 -19.16 -2.97
N PRO A 92 9.88 -20.29 -3.34
CA PRO A 92 10.21 -20.58 -4.75
C PRO A 92 9.00 -20.61 -5.70
N GLU A 93 7.79 -20.77 -5.18
CA GLU A 93 6.55 -20.68 -5.95
C GLU A 93 6.25 -19.30 -6.53
N THR A 94 6.86 -18.22 -6.04
CA THR A 94 6.62 -16.85 -6.53
C THR A 94 7.42 -16.50 -7.79
N GLU A 95 8.45 -17.27 -8.16
CA GLU A 95 9.30 -16.99 -9.34
C GLU A 95 8.47 -16.85 -10.63
N ASP A 96 7.65 -17.86 -10.95
CA ASP A 96 6.76 -17.83 -12.11
C ASP A 96 5.78 -16.64 -12.06
N ALA A 97 5.30 -16.26 -10.87
CA ALA A 97 4.36 -15.16 -10.72
C ALA A 97 5.04 -13.81 -10.97
N LEU A 98 6.23 -13.61 -10.41
CA LEU A 98 7.05 -12.41 -10.58
C LEU A 98 7.49 -12.21 -12.04
N GLU A 99 7.90 -13.29 -12.74
CA GLU A 99 8.21 -13.21 -14.18
C GLU A 99 7.01 -12.72 -14.99
N ASN A 100 5.79 -13.17 -14.63
CA ASN A 100 4.56 -12.72 -15.30
C ASN A 100 4.14 -11.29 -14.93
N CYS A 101 4.63 -10.74 -13.81
CA CYS A 101 4.34 -9.36 -13.43
C CYS A 101 5.06 -8.34 -14.32
N LEU A 102 6.23 -8.68 -14.86
CA LEU A 102 7.12 -7.77 -15.59
C LEU A 102 7.23 -8.09 -17.09
N GLY A 103 6.75 -9.26 -17.53
CA GLY A 103 6.83 -9.77 -18.91
C GLY A 103 5.77 -9.27 -19.90
#